data_AF-A0A2U2BH25-F1
#
_entry.id   AF-A0A2U2BH25-F1
#
_cell.length_a   1.000
_cell.length_b   1.000
_cell.length_c   1.000
_cell.angle_alpha   90.00
_cell.angle_beta   90.00
_cell.angle_gamma   90.00
#
_symmetry.space_group_name_H-M   'P 1'
#
loop_
_entity.id
_entity.type
_entity.pdbx_description
1 polymer ?
#
loop_
_entity_poly.entity_id
_entity_poly.type
_entity_poly.pdbx_seq_one_letter_code
_entity_poly.pdbx_strand_id
1 'polypeptide(L)'
;MTQEQFLLLAQILHLSPSPELEQEARHPNGPLSPQAQEILALHRRLKEAYVIHRPTAFRVVVSHDDLDRFPGALDLKQGMRVQLVSYTSERYISVRITQVPASPKAYFRGVVSEQNIGYSVFEVGDSVYFSEDQVHAVLKQSSN
;
A
#
# COMPACT_ATOMS: atom_id res chain seq x y z
N MET A 1 -9.01 -3.50 11.03
CA MET A 1 -9.58 -2.34 11.75
C MET A 1 -9.77 -2.74 13.21
N THR A 2 -9.31 -1.90 14.14
CA THR A 2 -9.53 -2.11 15.58
C THR A 2 -10.93 -1.66 16.00
N GLN A 3 -11.37 -2.04 17.20
CA GLN A 3 -12.65 -1.58 17.75
C GLN A 3 -12.71 -0.06 17.91
N GLU A 4 -11.63 0.55 18.40
CA GLU A 4 -11.54 2.01 18.56
C GLU A 4 -11.67 2.74 17.21
N GLN A 5 -11.02 2.22 16.17
CA GLN A 5 -11.16 2.75 14.81
C GLN A 5 -12.60 2.63 14.32
N PHE A 6 -13.25 1.49 14.54
CA PHE A 6 -14.67 1.30 14.17
C PHE A 6 -15.58 2.32 14.85
N LEU A 7 -15.47 2.49 16.16
CA LEU A 7 -16.29 3.44 16.93
C LEU A 7 -16.08 4.88 16.46
N LEU A 8 -14.84 5.28 16.20
CA LEU A 8 -14.52 6.60 15.67
C LEU A 8 -15.12 6.82 14.27
N LEU A 9 -15.02 5.84 13.38
CA LEU A 9 -15.58 5.94 12.03
C LEU A 9 -17.11 5.99 12.06
N ALA A 10 -17.75 5.19 12.90
CA ALA A 10 -19.20 5.23 13.09
C ALA A 10 -19.64 6.61 13.61
N GLN A 11 -18.88 7.19 14.55
CA GLN A 11 -19.13 8.55 15.04
C GLN A 11 -19.01 9.61 13.94
N ILE A 12 -17.95 9.55 13.12
CA ILE A 12 -17.74 10.49 12.00
C ILE A 12 -18.87 10.39 10.97
N LEU A 13 -19.38 9.18 10.72
CA LEU A 13 -20.45 8.91 9.77
C LEU A 13 -21.86 9.07 10.37
N HIS A 14 -21.97 9.45 11.65
CA HIS A 14 -23.25 9.56 12.36
C HIS A 14 -24.07 8.27 12.35
N LEU A 15 -23.40 7.12 12.41
CA LEU A 15 -24.02 5.78 12.46
C LEU A 15 -24.12 5.29 13.90
N SER A 16 -25.23 4.62 14.23
CA SER A 16 -25.37 3.92 15.52
C SER A 16 -24.57 2.62 15.50
N PRO A 17 -23.55 2.44 16.35
CA PRO A 17 -22.78 1.21 16.39
C PRO A 17 -23.62 0.03 16.90
N SER A 18 -23.50 -1.13 16.26
CA SER A 18 -24.08 -2.40 16.70
C SER A 18 -23.05 -3.53 16.57
N PRO A 19 -23.20 -4.64 17.31
CA PRO A 19 -22.30 -5.79 17.19
C PRO A 19 -22.24 -6.38 15.77
N GLU A 20 -23.38 -6.40 15.07
CA GLU A 20 -23.50 -6.89 13.70
C GLU A 20 -22.72 -5.98 12.73
N LEU A 21 -22.90 -4.67 12.86
CA LEU A 21 -22.19 -3.68 12.05
C LEU A 21 -20.68 -3.69 12.32
N GLU A 22 -20.28 -3.86 13.59
CA GLU A 22 -18.87 -4.01 13.97
C GLU A 22 -18.27 -5.27 13.34
N GLN A 23 -18.98 -6.40 13.40
CA GLN A 23 -18.54 -7.66 12.82
C GLN A 23 -18.36 -7.53 11.30
N GLU A 24 -19.32 -6.94 10.59
CA GLU A 24 -19.24 -6.70 9.15
C GLU A 24 -18.05 -5.78 8.79
N ALA A 25 -17.84 -4.70 9.54
CA ALA A 25 -16.77 -3.75 9.28
C ALA A 25 -15.37 -4.29 9.62
N ARG A 26 -15.23 -5.13 10.65
CA ARG A 26 -13.94 -5.69 11.09
C ARG A 26 -13.58 -6.98 10.36
N HIS A 27 -14.57 -7.74 9.93
CA HIS A 27 -14.41 -9.04 9.28
C HIS A 27 -15.30 -9.13 8.02
N PRO A 28 -14.95 -8.42 6.94
CA PRO A 28 -15.77 -8.32 5.73
C PRO A 28 -15.73 -9.61 4.89
N ASN A 29 -16.24 -10.70 5.45
CA ASN A 29 -16.31 -12.02 4.84
C ASN A 29 -17.75 -12.31 4.40
N GLY A 30 -18.22 -11.62 3.35
CA GLY A 30 -19.57 -11.82 2.82
C GLY A 30 -20.27 -10.54 2.37
N PRO A 31 -21.60 -10.60 2.14
CA PRO A 31 -22.39 -9.42 1.80
C PRO A 31 -22.36 -8.41 2.96
N LEU A 32 -22.09 -7.16 2.63
CA LEU A 32 -21.94 -6.06 3.58
C LEU A 32 -23.18 -5.17 3.53
N SER A 33 -23.70 -4.76 4.69
CA SER A 33 -24.70 -3.71 4.78
C SER A 33 -24.19 -2.40 4.16
N PRO A 34 -25.09 -1.51 3.69
CA PRO A 34 -24.69 -0.19 3.22
C PRO A 34 -23.85 0.58 4.24
N GLN A 35 -24.21 0.49 5.53
CA GLN A 35 -23.46 1.13 6.61
C GLN A 35 -22.03 0.58 6.74
N ALA A 36 -21.85 -0.75 6.67
CA ALA A 36 -20.53 -1.36 6.72
C ALA A 36 -19.67 -0.94 5.51
N GLN A 37 -20.28 -0.81 4.33
CA GLN A 37 -19.60 -0.32 3.13
C GLN A 37 -19.12 1.12 3.30
N GLU A 38 -19.93 2.00 3.88
CA GLU A 38 -19.54 3.40 4.16
C GLU A 38 -18.35 3.48 5.13
N ILE A 39 -18.38 2.71 6.21
CA ILE A 39 -17.29 2.64 7.19
C ILE A 39 -16.00 2.16 6.52
N LEU A 40 -16.07 1.08 5.74
CA LEU A 40 -14.92 0.52 5.03
C LEU A 40 -14.37 1.48 3.96
N ALA A 41 -15.26 2.19 3.25
CA ALA A 41 -14.88 3.19 2.27
C ALA A 41 -14.16 4.38 2.93
N LEU A 42 -14.67 4.89 4.05
CA LEU A 42 -14.02 5.96 4.81
C LEU A 42 -12.68 5.50 5.38
N HIS A 43 -12.63 4.29 5.95
CA HIS A 43 -11.39 3.71 6.46
C HIS A 43 -10.32 3.63 5.37
N ARG A 44 -10.66 3.10 4.19
CA ARG A 44 -9.75 3.05 3.03
C ARG A 44 -9.30 4.46 2.63
N ARG A 45 -10.23 5.42 2.52
CA ARG A 45 -9.91 6.80 2.14
C ARG A 45 -8.92 7.46 3.11
N LEU A 46 -9.07 7.21 4.41
CA LEU A 46 -8.15 7.70 5.43
C LEU A 46 -6.78 7.04 5.30
N LYS A 47 -6.72 5.70 5.19
CA LYS A 47 -5.46 4.98 4.98
C LYS A 47 -4.72 5.42 3.72
N GLU A 48 -5.47 5.74 2.67
CA GLU A 48 -4.90 6.29 1.43
C GLU A 48 -4.43 7.75 1.61
N ALA A 49 -5.08 8.54 2.47
CA ALA A 49 -4.68 9.92 2.73
C ALA A 49 -3.40 10.01 3.59
N TYR A 50 -3.28 9.17 4.62
CA TYR A 50 -2.12 9.15 5.51
C TYR A 50 -0.97 8.33 4.90
N VAL A 51 0.14 9.00 4.62
CA VAL A 51 1.30 8.35 4.00
C VAL A 51 2.32 7.94 5.05
N ILE A 52 2.65 6.65 5.10
CA ILE A 52 3.76 6.15 5.89
C ILE A 52 5.05 6.35 5.09
N HIS A 53 5.87 7.31 5.50
CA HIS A 53 7.19 7.55 4.91
C HIS A 53 8.27 6.89 5.76
N ARG A 54 8.85 5.79 5.26
CA ARG A 54 9.95 5.04 5.91
C ARG A 54 10.99 4.62 4.86
N PRO A 55 11.87 5.54 4.43
CA PRO A 55 12.83 5.29 3.36
C PRO A 55 13.83 4.15 3.68
N THR A 56 13.94 3.73 4.94
CA THR A 56 14.87 2.68 5.41
C THR A 56 14.22 1.32 5.66
N ALA A 57 12.89 1.20 5.63
CA ALA A 57 12.20 -0.06 5.95
C ALA A 57 12.30 -1.09 4.80
N PHE A 58 12.34 -0.60 3.57
CA PHE A 58 12.57 -1.37 2.36
C PHE A 58 13.83 -0.85 1.70
N ARG A 59 14.80 -1.74 1.38
CA ARG A 59 16.06 -1.35 0.73
C ARG A 59 16.05 -1.76 -0.72
N VAL A 60 16.40 -0.75 -1.50
CA VAL A 60 17.40 -0.72 -2.56
C VAL A 60 18.35 -1.93 -2.57
N VAL A 61 18.37 -2.66 -3.69
CA VAL A 61 19.53 -3.50 -4.01
C VAL A 61 20.62 -2.58 -4.54
N VAL A 62 21.61 -2.24 -3.70
CA VAL A 62 22.90 -1.70 -4.18
C VAL A 62 23.89 -2.86 -4.26
N SER A 63 24.10 -3.34 -5.47
CA SER A 63 25.39 -3.81 -5.98
C SER A 63 25.24 -3.90 -7.50
N HIS A 64 25.56 -2.86 -8.26
CA HIS A 64 26.93 -2.42 -8.49
C HIS A 64 26.97 -0.89 -8.61
N ASP A 65 28.17 -0.33 -8.76
CA ASP A 65 28.40 0.82 -9.66
C ASP A 65 27.83 0.50 -11.06
N ASP A 66 26.51 0.41 -11.17
CA ASP A 66 25.84 0.30 -12.44
C ASP A 66 25.51 1.73 -12.87
N LEU A 67 26.55 2.39 -13.36
CA LEU A 67 26.46 3.67 -14.07
C LEU A 67 25.55 3.58 -15.32
N ASP A 68 25.07 2.37 -15.67
CA ASP A 68 24.19 2.12 -16.82
C ASP A 68 22.68 2.14 -16.48
N ARG A 69 22.26 2.13 -15.19
CA ARG A 69 20.85 2.37 -14.83
C ARG A 69 20.59 3.85 -14.60
N PHE A 70 20.42 4.57 -15.70
CA PHE A 70 19.90 5.93 -15.71
C PHE A 70 18.54 6.00 -14.97
N PRO A 71 18.30 7.03 -14.13
CA PRO A 71 16.95 7.34 -13.65
C PRO A 71 15.97 7.37 -14.83
N GLY A 72 14.84 6.66 -14.72
CA GLY A 72 13.93 6.41 -15.84
C GLY A 72 14.21 5.13 -16.62
N ALA A 73 15.04 4.21 -16.11
CA ALA A 73 15.25 2.88 -16.69
C ALA A 73 13.99 2.01 -16.59
N LEU A 74 13.12 2.25 -15.60
CA LEU A 74 11.82 1.63 -15.47
C LEU A 74 10.73 2.62 -15.89
N ASP A 75 9.96 2.28 -16.93
CA ASP A 75 8.78 3.03 -17.38
C ASP A 75 7.59 2.81 -16.41
N LEU A 76 7.75 3.29 -15.17
CA LEU A 76 6.77 3.18 -14.10
C LEU A 76 5.61 4.15 -14.29
N LYS A 77 4.40 3.60 -14.41
CA LYS A 77 3.17 4.35 -14.66
C LYS A 77 2.19 4.23 -13.51
N GLN A 78 1.36 5.24 -13.36
CA GLN A 78 0.20 5.16 -12.48
C GLN A 78 -0.64 3.91 -12.80
N GLY A 79 -1.06 3.19 -11.76
CA GLY A 79 -1.80 1.93 -11.87
C GLY A 79 -0.93 0.68 -11.94
N MET A 80 0.37 0.78 -12.25
CA MET A 80 1.26 -0.38 -12.23
C MET A 80 1.39 -0.97 -10.82
N ARG A 81 1.53 -2.29 -10.75
CA ARG A 81 1.90 -3.00 -9.54
C ARG A 81 3.40 -3.23 -9.53
N VAL A 82 4.06 -2.90 -8.43
CA VAL A 82 5.48 -3.04 -8.20
C VAL A 82 5.74 -3.78 -6.89
N GLN A 83 6.93 -4.36 -6.74
CA GLN A 83 7.35 -5.00 -5.50
C GLN A 83 8.43 -4.15 -4.84
N LEU A 84 8.21 -3.79 -3.57
CA LEU A 84 9.21 -3.12 -2.73
C LEU A 84 9.88 -4.16 -1.84
N VAL A 85 11.21 -4.28 -1.92
CA VAL A 85 11.99 -5.33 -1.24
C VAL A 85 12.53 -4.83 0.10
N SER A 86 12.34 -5.63 1.15
CA SER A 86 12.75 -5.29 2.51
C SER A 86 14.26 -5.32 2.63
N TYR A 87 14.84 -4.35 3.36
CA TYR A 87 16.28 -4.37 3.62
C TYR A 87 16.73 -5.66 4.31
N THR A 88 16.01 -6.01 5.37
CA THR A 88 16.51 -6.94 6.38
C THR A 88 16.07 -8.37 6.15
N SER A 89 15.14 -8.60 5.24
CA SER A 89 14.47 -9.91 5.13
C SER A 89 14.37 -10.46 3.70
N GLU A 90 14.79 -9.73 2.67
CA GLU A 90 14.64 -10.08 1.25
C GLU A 90 13.19 -10.36 0.80
N ARG A 91 12.20 -10.14 1.69
CA ARG A 91 10.78 -10.27 1.39
C ARG A 91 10.26 -8.98 0.78
N TYR A 92 9.18 -9.07 0.01
CA TYR A 92 8.57 -7.91 -0.63
C TYR A 92 7.14 -7.62 -0.18
N ILE A 93 6.72 -6.38 -0.37
CA ILE A 93 5.31 -5.97 -0.38
C ILE A 93 4.91 -5.57 -1.80
N SER A 94 3.68 -5.92 -2.20
CA SER A 94 3.13 -5.48 -3.49
C SER A 94 2.48 -4.11 -3.31
N VAL A 95 2.83 -3.16 -4.18
CA VAL A 95 2.34 -1.78 -4.14
C VAL A 95 1.77 -1.40 -5.51
N ARG A 96 0.60 -0.79 -5.53
CA ARG A 96 0.04 -0.17 -6.74
C ARG A 96 0.37 1.31 -6.78
N ILE A 97 0.97 1.77 -7.86
CA ILE A 97 1.31 3.19 -8.07
C ILE A 97 0.01 4.00 -8.18
N THR A 98 -0.11 5.04 -7.35
CA THR A 98 -1.22 6.00 -7.39
C THR A 98 -0.78 7.35 -7.92
N GLN A 99 0.51 7.69 -7.84
CA GLN A 99 1.05 8.93 -8.37
C GLN A 99 2.50 8.74 -8.81
N VAL A 100 2.82 9.23 -10.01
CA VAL A 100 4.19 9.33 -10.52
C VAL A 100 4.81 10.67 -10.10
N PRO A 101 6.13 10.73 -9.85
CA PRO A 101 6.79 11.96 -9.46
C PRO A 101 6.75 13.00 -10.59
N ALA A 102 6.61 14.27 -10.24
CA ALA A 102 6.66 15.38 -11.19
C ALA A 102 8.08 15.67 -11.70
N SER A 103 9.11 15.11 -11.05
CA SER A 103 10.52 15.27 -11.43
C SER A 103 11.26 13.92 -11.41
N PRO A 104 12.32 13.74 -12.23
CA PRO A 104 13.02 12.45 -12.41
C PRO A 104 13.72 11.86 -11.18
N LYS A 105 13.69 12.51 -10.02
CA LYS A 105 14.35 12.07 -8.78
C LYS A 105 13.45 12.18 -7.54
N ALA A 106 12.16 12.39 -7.73
CA ALA A 106 11.20 12.46 -6.63
C ALA A 106 10.54 11.10 -6.35
N TYR A 107 9.80 11.03 -5.24
CA TYR A 107 9.13 9.80 -4.80
C TYR A 107 7.84 9.52 -5.58
N PHE A 108 7.64 8.26 -5.94
CA PHE A 108 6.34 7.71 -6.32
C PHE A 108 5.46 7.59 -5.08
N ARG A 109 4.15 7.79 -5.25
CA ARG A 109 3.16 7.38 -4.27
C ARG A 109 2.52 6.08 -4.71
N GLY A 110 2.34 5.17 -3.77
CA GLY A 110 1.58 3.95 -4.01
C GLY A 110 0.78 3.52 -2.80
N VAL A 111 -0.08 2.52 -3.02
CA VAL A 111 -0.90 1.88 -1.99
C VAL A 111 -0.53 0.41 -1.92
N VAL A 112 -0.27 -0.10 -0.73
CA VAL A 112 0.01 -1.53 -0.50
C VAL A 112 -1.20 -2.36 -0.92
N SER A 113 -1.01 -3.25 -1.90
CA SER A 113 -2.08 -4.09 -2.44
C SER A 113 -2.08 -5.48 -1.83
N GLU A 114 -0.92 -6.00 -1.45
CA GLU A 114 -0.77 -7.33 -0.86
C GLU A 114 0.35 -7.32 0.19
N GLN A 115 0.12 -7.98 1.32
CA GLN A 115 1.09 -8.11 2.39
C GLN A 115 1.53 -9.58 2.50
N ASN A 116 2.74 -9.87 2.02
CA ASN A 116 3.31 -11.22 2.03
C ASN A 116 4.25 -11.44 3.25
N ILE A 117 4.22 -10.51 4.21
CA ILE A 117 5.14 -10.46 5.36
C ILE A 117 4.34 -10.22 6.65
N GLY A 118 4.23 -11.26 7.49
CA GLY A 118 3.45 -11.21 8.74
C GLY A 118 3.98 -10.25 9.81
N TYR A 119 5.25 -9.82 9.74
CA TYR A 119 5.86 -8.87 10.69
C TYR A 119 6.05 -7.46 10.10
N SER A 120 5.45 -7.17 8.95
CA SER A 120 5.48 -5.84 8.36
C SER A 120 4.58 -4.89 9.15
N VAL A 121 5.06 -3.67 9.40
CA VAL A 121 4.25 -2.56 9.92
C VAL A 121 3.27 -2.00 8.89
N PHE A 122 3.43 -2.39 7.63
CA PHE A 122 2.57 -1.99 6.53
C PHE A 122 1.46 -2.99 6.32
N GLU A 123 0.23 -2.50 6.26
CA GLU A 123 -0.98 -3.25 5.97
C GLU A 123 -1.46 -2.97 4.55
N VAL A 124 -2.28 -3.88 4.02
CA VAL A 124 -3.03 -3.62 2.78
C VAL A 124 -3.87 -2.34 2.93
N GLY A 125 -3.79 -1.47 1.93
CA GLY A 125 -4.44 -0.16 1.89
C GLY A 125 -3.60 1.00 2.41
N ASP A 126 -2.45 0.75 3.05
CA ASP A 126 -1.55 1.82 3.48
C ASP A 126 -0.95 2.56 2.29
N SER A 127 -0.87 3.89 2.38
CA SER A 127 -0.08 4.67 1.42
C SER A 127 1.39 4.73 1.81
N VAL A 128 2.25 4.62 0.79
CA VAL A 128 3.71 4.68 0.92
C VAL A 128 4.33 5.58 -0.13
N TYR A 129 5.46 6.20 0.22
CA TYR A 129 6.36 6.84 -0.73
C TYR A 129 7.56 5.93 -0.98
N PHE A 130 7.99 5.83 -2.24
CA PHE A 130 9.18 5.07 -2.62
C PHE A 130 9.84 5.66 -3.87
N SER A 131 11.11 5.39 -4.06
CA SER A 131 11.90 5.80 -5.23
C SER A 131 12.13 4.62 -6.18
N GLU A 132 12.52 4.90 -7.42
CA GLU A 132 12.69 3.89 -8.48
C GLU A 132 13.70 2.79 -8.09
N ASP A 133 14.74 3.16 -7.35
CA ASP A 133 15.78 2.27 -6.82
C ASP A 133 15.27 1.26 -5.77
N GLN A 134 14.08 1.50 -5.21
CA GLN A 134 13.42 0.58 -4.26
C GLN A 134 12.50 -0.45 -4.96
N VAL A 135 12.35 -0.38 -6.28
CA VAL A 135 11.47 -1.25 -7.05
C VAL A 135 12.24 -2.45 -7.62
N HIS A 136 11.76 -3.66 -7.31
CA HIS A 136 12.18 -4.85 -8.03
C HIS A 136 11.30 -5.04 -9.28
N ALA A 137 11.91 -5.08 -10.45
CA ALA A 137 11.20 -5.36 -11.69
C ALA A 137 10.82 -6.85 -11.71
N VAL A 138 9.55 -7.15 -11.44
CA VAL A 138 8.98 -8.44 -11.83
C VAL A 138 8.74 -8.37 -13.33
N LEU A 139 9.79 -8.65 -14.11
CA LEU A 139 9.65 -8.92 -15.53
C LEU A 139 8.61 -10.04 -15.65
N LYS A 140 7.50 -9.77 -16.34
CA LYS A 140 6.52 -10.79 -16.71
C LYS A 140 7.32 -11.99 -17.22
N GLN A 141 7.18 -13.15 -16.58
CA GLN A 141 7.47 -14.38 -17.28
C GLN A 141 6.55 -14.39 -18.49
N SER A 142 7.15 -14.22 -19.67
CA SER A 142 6.51 -14.54 -20.93
C SER A 142 6.06 -16.00 -20.80
N SER A 143 4.77 -16.20 -20.58
CA SER A 143 4.17 -17.52 -20.71
C SER A 143 4.24 -17.86 -22.19
N ASN A 144 5.17 -18.74 -22.55
CA ASN A 144 5.07 -19.54 -23.78
C ASN A 144 3.99 -20.60 -23.60
#